data_AF-A0A109DM32-F1
#
_entry.id   AF-A0A109DM32-F1
#
_cell.length_a   1.000
_cell.length_b   1.000
_cell.length_c   1.000
_cell.angle_alpha   90.00
_cell.angle_beta   90.00
_cell.angle_gamma   90.00
#
_symmetry.space_group_name_H-M   'P 1'
#
loop_
_entity.id
_entity.type
_entity.pdbx_description
1 polymer ?
#
loop_
_entity_poly.entity_id
_entity_poly.type
_entity_poly.pdbx_seq_one_letter_code
_entity_poly.pdbx_strand_id
1 'polypeptide(L)'
;MFFKKNLKEEAAFKSRLNTVISDPQVKKNAELVELLQAAIAKADKHESIQSIASNLSLKLKENFSENELPKAIVELQLKLERYAAVGANGIVTGVFDW
;
A
#
# COMPACT_ATOMS: atom_id res chain seq x y z
N MET A 1 -23.40 -3.66 8.99
CA MET A 1 -22.19 -2.98 9.53
C MET A 1 -20.96 -3.04 8.60
N PHE A 2 -21.10 -3.40 7.32
CA PHE A 2 -19.96 -3.59 6.39
C PHE A 2 -19.29 -2.29 5.92
N PHE A 3 -20.05 -1.20 5.75
CA PHE A 3 -19.48 0.10 5.32
C PHE A 3 -18.50 0.74 6.32
N LYS A 4 -18.64 0.48 7.63
CA LYS A 4 -17.75 1.06 8.65
C LYS A 4 -16.39 0.37 8.75
N LYS A 5 -16.26 -0.88 8.26
CA LYS A 5 -14.98 -1.61 8.27
C LYS A 5 -14.02 -1.06 7.22
N ASN A 6 -14.51 -0.76 6.01
CA ASN A 6 -13.68 -0.22 4.92
C ASN A 6 -13.07 1.15 5.27
N LEU A 7 -13.83 2.06 5.89
CA LEU A 7 -13.33 3.41 6.20
C LEU A 7 -12.14 3.42 7.16
N LYS A 8 -12.11 2.50 8.14
CA LYS A 8 -10.98 2.39 9.08
C LYS A 8 -9.74 1.83 8.40
N GLU A 9 -9.93 0.85 7.52
CA GLU A 9 -8.86 0.23 6.75
C GLU A 9 -8.29 1.18 5.70
N GLU A 10 -9.14 1.92 4.98
CA GLU A 10 -8.75 3.00 4.06
C GLU A 10 -7.93 4.07 4.80
N ALA A 11 -8.36 4.50 5.98
CA ALA A 11 -7.63 5.48 6.78
C ALA A 11 -6.26 4.94 7.24
N ALA A 12 -6.20 3.69 7.72
CA ALA A 12 -4.95 3.05 8.13
C ALA A 12 -3.97 2.87 6.95
N PHE A 13 -4.47 2.42 5.80
CA PHE A 13 -3.70 2.29 4.57
C PHE A 13 -3.11 3.64 4.13
N LYS A 14 -3.94 4.68 4.05
CA LYS A 14 -3.48 6.04 3.70
C LYS A 14 -2.47 6.57 4.70
N SER A 15 -2.69 6.35 6.00
CA SER A 15 -1.74 6.76 7.03
C SER A 15 -0.39 6.07 6.82
N ARG A 16 -0.38 4.77 6.53
CA ARG A 16 0.85 4.02 6.27
C ARG A 16 1.59 4.54 5.04
N LEU A 17 0.88 4.77 3.93
CA LEU A 17 1.48 5.34 2.72
C LEU A 17 2.09 6.71 2.99
N ASN A 18 1.40 7.59 3.73
CA ASN A 18 1.94 8.90 4.12
C ASN A 18 3.18 8.80 5.02
N THR A 19 3.22 7.84 5.94
CA THR A 19 4.41 7.58 6.77
C THR A 19 5.59 7.16 5.89
N VAL A 20 5.37 6.28 4.92
CA VAL A 20 6.42 5.81 4.00
C VAL A 20 6.88 6.95 3.07
N ILE A 21 5.96 7.76 2.53
CA ILE A 21 6.29 8.97 1.76
C ILE A 21 7.09 9.98 2.62
N SER A 22 6.85 10.01 3.93
CA SER A 22 7.55 10.92 4.84
C SER A 22 9.02 10.56 5.04
N ASP A 23 9.42 9.32 4.73
CA ASP A 23 10.80 8.84 4.84
C ASP A 23 11.73 9.62 3.88
N PRO A 24 12.84 10.19 4.36
CA PRO A 24 13.79 10.94 3.53
C PRO A 24 14.35 10.16 2.34
N GLN A 25 14.50 8.84 2.45
CA GLN A 25 14.98 8.01 1.34
C GLN A 25 13.92 7.83 0.25
N VAL A 26 12.65 7.79 0.64
CA VAL A 26 11.52 7.73 -0.30
C VAL A 26 11.28 9.08 -0.95
N LYS A 27 11.33 10.18 -0.17
CA LYS A 27 11.18 11.55 -0.71
C LYS A 27 12.20 11.93 -1.79
N LYS A 28 13.38 11.32 -1.75
CA LYS A 28 14.43 11.55 -2.74
C LYS A 28 14.08 10.97 -4.11
N ASN A 29 13.13 10.04 -4.18
CA ASN A 29 12.69 9.41 -5.41
C ASN A 29 11.28 9.88 -5.76
N ALA A 30 11.20 10.82 -6.71
CA ALA A 30 9.94 11.42 -7.12
C ALA A 30 8.95 10.38 -7.66
N GLU A 31 9.43 9.40 -8.42
CA GLU A 31 8.59 8.34 -9.00
C GLU A 31 7.96 7.45 -7.91
N LEU A 32 8.72 7.13 -6.85
CA LEU A 32 8.18 6.41 -5.69
C LEU A 32 7.10 7.23 -4.98
N VAL A 33 7.35 8.53 -4.78
CA VAL A 33 6.36 9.42 -4.13
C VAL A 33 5.09 9.51 -4.97
N GLU A 34 5.20 9.68 -6.28
CA GLU A 34 4.05 9.75 -7.19
C GLU A 34 3.24 8.45 -7.19
N LEU A 35 3.91 7.29 -7.19
CA LEU A 35 3.21 5.99 -7.11
C LEU A 35 2.44 5.82 -5.81
N LEU A 36 3.03 6.20 -4.68
CA LEU A 36 2.38 6.12 -3.37
C LEU A 36 1.23 7.13 -3.28
N GLN A 37 1.38 8.35 -3.81
CA GLN A 37 0.30 9.34 -3.88
C GLN A 37 -0.85 8.90 -4.79
N ALA A 38 -0.54 8.28 -5.93
CA ALA A 38 -1.56 7.72 -6.82
C ALA A 38 -2.37 6.61 -6.11
N ALA A 39 -1.72 5.78 -5.28
CA ALA A 39 -2.40 4.78 -4.46
C ALA A 39 -3.32 5.41 -3.41
N ILE A 40 -2.89 6.51 -2.75
CA ILE A 40 -3.74 7.29 -1.83
C ILE A 40 -4.95 7.85 -2.57
N ALA A 41 -4.76 8.44 -3.75
CA ALA A 41 -5.84 9.01 -4.54
C ALA A 41 -6.87 7.97 -4.99
N LYS A 42 -6.45 6.73 -5.27
CA LYS A 42 -7.36 5.61 -5.54
C LYS A 42 -8.15 5.19 -4.29
N ALA A 43 -7.50 5.19 -3.12
CA ALA A 43 -8.19 4.90 -1.86
C ALA A 43 -9.25 5.98 -1.55
N ASP A 44 -8.98 7.25 -1.89
CA ASP A 44 -9.97 8.33 -1.74
C ASP A 44 -11.15 8.20 -2.71
N LYS A 45 -11.00 7.47 -3.82
CA LYS A 45 -12.10 7.12 -4.74
C LYS A 45 -12.90 5.89 -4.29
N HIS A 46 -12.66 5.39 -3.07
CA HIS A 46 -13.26 4.17 -2.54
C HIS A 46 -12.99 2.92 -3.40
N GLU A 47 -11.87 2.91 -4.12
CA GLU A 47 -11.40 1.68 -4.77
C GLU A 47 -11.00 0.65 -3.70
N SER A 48 -11.15 -0.63 -4.02
CA SER A 48 -10.77 -1.72 -3.11
C SER A 48 -9.29 -1.60 -2.73
N ILE A 49 -8.99 -1.47 -1.44
CA ILE A 49 -7.62 -1.42 -0.92
C ILE A 49 -6.83 -2.65 -1.38
N GLN A 50 -7.48 -3.80 -1.55
CA GLN A 50 -6.84 -5.02 -2.05
C GLN A 50 -6.37 -4.84 -3.49
N SER A 51 -7.22 -4.28 -4.36
CA SER A 51 -6.86 -3.97 -5.75
C SER A 51 -5.75 -2.91 -5.81
N ILE A 52 -5.82 -1.88 -4.97
CA ILE A 52 -4.77 -0.85 -4.88
C ILE A 52 -3.46 -1.48 -4.44
N ALA A 53 -3.48 -2.34 -3.42
CA ALA A 53 -2.29 -2.99 -2.88
C ALA A 53 -1.62 -3.93 -3.88
N SER A 54 -2.39 -4.76 -4.57
CA SER A 54 -1.88 -5.64 -5.64
C SER A 54 -1.24 -4.83 -6.75
N ASN A 55 -1.92 -3.78 -7.23
CA ASN A 55 -1.41 -2.94 -8.31
C ASN A 55 -0.18 -2.12 -7.89
N LEU A 56 -0.15 -1.62 -6.65
CA LEU A 56 1.00 -0.90 -6.11
C LEU A 56 2.22 -1.82 -5.96
N SER A 57 2.03 -3.03 -5.41
CA SER A 57 3.10 -4.04 -5.30
C SER A 57 3.69 -4.37 -6.67
N LEU A 58 2.84 -4.63 -7.66
CA LEU A 58 3.25 -4.94 -9.03
C LEU A 58 4.03 -3.79 -9.66
N LYS A 59 3.52 -2.55 -9.57
CA LYS A 59 4.24 -1.37 -10.08
C LYS A 59 5.57 -1.13 -9.39
N LEU A 60 5.67 -1.37 -8.08
CA LEU A 60 6.94 -1.24 -7.37
C LEU A 60 7.96 -2.27 -7.84
N LYS A 61 7.54 -3.50 -8.18
CA LYS A 61 8.42 -4.54 -8.72
C LYS A 61 8.82 -4.29 -10.18
N GLU A 62 7.92 -3.72 -10.98
CA GLU A 62 8.18 -3.43 -12.40
C GLU A 62 9.09 -2.22 -12.59
N ASN A 63 8.96 -1.18 -11.75
CA ASN A 63 9.67 0.08 -11.94
C ASN A 63 10.94 0.22 -11.08
N PHE A 64 11.14 -0.62 -10.06
CA PHE A 64 12.30 -0.53 -9.18
C PHE A 64 12.95 -1.88 -8.92
N SER A 65 14.27 -1.91 -8.99
CA SER A 65 15.08 -3.05 -8.60
C SER A 65 15.07 -3.21 -7.07
N GLU A 66 14.96 -4.45 -6.55
CA GLU A 66 14.97 -4.72 -5.10
C GLU A 66 16.20 -4.13 -4.38
N ASN A 67 17.34 -4.01 -5.07
CA ASN A 67 18.57 -3.46 -4.51
C ASN A 67 18.59 -1.93 -4.39
N GLU A 68 17.66 -1.21 -5.02
CA GLU A 68 17.60 0.26 -5.04
C GLU A 68 16.48 0.81 -4.15
N LEU A 69 15.62 -0.07 -3.62
CA LEU A 69 14.48 0.32 -2.82
C LEU A 69 14.88 0.63 -1.38
N PRO A 70 14.42 1.76 -0.81
CA PRO A 70 14.54 2.02 0.61
C PRO A 70 13.90 0.90 1.43
N LYS A 71 14.47 0.59 2.59
CA LYS A 71 13.96 -0.46 3.48
C LYS A 71 12.47 -0.29 3.80
N ALA A 72 12.01 0.96 3.97
CA ALA A 72 10.61 1.28 4.20
C ALA A 72 9.68 0.84 3.05
N ILE A 73 10.16 0.87 1.80
CA ILE A 73 9.40 0.43 0.62
C ILE A 73 9.39 -1.09 0.52
N VAL A 74 10.51 -1.75 0.81
CA VAL A 74 10.58 -3.22 0.82
C VAL A 74 9.63 -3.79 1.88
N GLU A 75 9.63 -3.21 3.09
CA GLU A 75 8.67 -3.57 4.14
C GLU A 75 7.22 -3.31 3.71
N LEU A 76 6.96 -2.20 3.01
CA LEU A 76 5.65 -1.90 2.47
C LEU A 76 5.24 -2.95 1.42
N GLN A 77 6.10 -3.29 0.46
CA GLN A 77 5.83 -4.32 -0.55
C GLN A 77 5.43 -5.65 0.10
N LEU A 78 6.20 -6.12 1.08
CA LEU A 78 5.87 -7.36 1.81
C LEU A 78 4.49 -7.30 2.47
N LYS A 79 4.12 -6.16 3.06
CA LYS A 79 2.77 -5.96 3.61
C LYS A 79 1.70 -5.95 2.52
N LEU A 80 1.92 -5.26 1.40
CA LEU A 80 0.99 -5.22 0.27
C LEU A 80 0.74 -6.60 -0.31
N GLU A 81 1.80 -7.41 -0.50
CA GLU A 81 1.68 -8.78 -1.02
C GLU A 81 0.94 -9.70 -0.06
N ARG A 82 1.24 -9.61 1.24
CA ARG A 82 0.50 -10.35 2.27
C ARG A 82 -0.98 -9.97 2.25
N TYR A 83 -1.29 -8.68 2.18
CA TYR A 83 -2.67 -8.21 2.13
C TYR A 83 -3.40 -8.69 0.87
N ALA A 84 -2.76 -8.58 -0.30
CA ALA A 84 -3.29 -9.06 -1.57
C ALA A 84 -3.57 -10.58 -1.55
N ALA A 85 -2.66 -11.36 -0.98
CA ALA A 85 -2.76 -12.83 -0.87
C ALA A 85 -3.80 -13.28 0.17
N VAL A 86 -3.95 -12.55 1.28
CA VAL A 86 -4.93 -12.85 2.34
C VAL A 86 -6.36 -12.69 1.80
N GLY A 87 -6.64 -11.64 1.04
CA GLY A 87 -7.95 -11.47 0.40
C GLY A 87 -8.24 -12.49 -0.71
N ALA A 88 -7.21 -13.02 -1.38
CA ALA A 88 -7.37 -14.05 -2.42
C ALA A 88 -7.69 -15.45 -1.85
N ASN A 89 -7.22 -15.76 -0.63
CA ASN A 89 -7.41 -17.07 0.00
C ASN A 89 -8.64 -17.15 0.92
N GLY A 90 -9.46 -16.10 1.02
CA GLY A 90 -10.72 -16.10 1.78
C GLY A 90 -10.57 -16.06 3.31
N ILE A 91 -9.35 -16.02 3.85
CA ILE A 91 -9.09 -15.96 5.29
C ILE A 91 -8.95 -14.48 5.70
N VAL A 92 -10.05 -13.74 5.78
CA VAL A 92 -10.03 -12.39 6.37
C VAL A 92 -10.07 -12.49 7.90
N THR A 93 -8.96 -12.88 8.50
CA THR A 93 -8.80 -12.84 9.97
C THR A 93 -8.36 -11.44 10.40
N GLY A 94 -9.34 -10.56 10.65
CA GLY A 94 -9.12 -9.33 11.42
C GLY A 94 -8.82 -8.06 10.62
N VAL A 95 -8.68 -6.94 11.36
CA VAL A 95 -8.21 -5.65 10.85
C VAL A 95 -6.76 -5.84 10.42
N PHE A 96 -6.44 -5.59 9.14
CA PHE A 96 -5.06 -5.68 8.68
C PHE A 96 -4.22 -4.56 9.31
N ASP A 97 -3.09 -4.93 9.91
CA ASP A 97 -2.16 -3.99 10.56
C ASP A 97 -1.22 -3.36 9.52
N TRP A 98 -1.63 -2.20 9.01
CA TRP A 98 -0.92 -1.42 8.01
C TRP A 98 0.40 -0.82 8.51
#